data_AF-Q5DB50-F1
#
_entry.id   AF-Q5DB50-F1
#
_cell.length_a   1.000
_cell.length_b   1.000
_cell.length_c   1.000
_cell.angle_alpha   90.00
_cell.angle_beta   90.00
_cell.angle_gamma   90.00
#
_symmetry.space_group_name_H-M   'P 1'
#
loop_
_entity.id
_entity.type
_entity.pdbx_description
1 polymer ?
#
loop_
_entity_poly.entity_id
_entity_poly.type
_entity_poly.pdbx_seq_one_letter_code
_entity_poly.pdbx_strand_id
1 'polypeptide(L)'
;MTHCKAIVETGYTNKSLLTLSRVFKALRYRNHSFKSNSQNDNVVHVPFRDSKLTHLLKPCLNGQAKFILIITISDEPNLIYPSIKALKFGQQAMQISLGQAPPTKSILTTWYRKR
;
A
#
# COMPACT_ATOMS: atom_id res chain seq x y z
N MET A 1 -0.14 28.76 -25.05
CA MET A 1 -0.92 27.52 -24.90
C MET A 1 0.05 26.38 -24.68
N THR A 2 0.53 26.23 -23.44
CA THR A 2 1.46 25.17 -23.05
C THR A 2 0.72 23.85 -23.20
N HIS A 3 1.16 23.09 -24.20
CA HIS A 3 0.67 21.78 -24.57
C HIS A 3 1.06 20.81 -23.45
N CYS A 4 0.32 20.83 -22.35
CA CYS A 4 0.33 19.78 -21.35
C CYS A 4 -0.18 18.52 -22.04
N LYS A 5 0.72 17.79 -22.71
CA LYS A 5 0.64 16.33 -22.84
C LYS A 5 0.76 15.77 -21.41
N ALA A 6 -0.24 16.05 -20.58
CA ALA A 6 -0.58 15.21 -19.45
C ALA A 6 -0.94 13.89 -20.12
N ILE A 7 -0.01 12.96 -20.02
CA ILE A 7 -0.07 11.61 -20.54
C ILE A 7 -1.52 11.12 -20.42
N VAL A 8 -2.17 11.00 -21.57
CA VAL A 8 -3.44 10.31 -21.75
C VAL A 8 -3.16 8.81 -21.54
N GLU A 9 -2.77 8.46 -20.32
CA GLU A 9 -3.08 7.16 -19.74
C GLU A 9 -4.40 7.29 -18.93
N THR A 10 -5.16 8.36 -19.19
CA THR A 10 -6.45 8.68 -18.60
C THR A 10 -7.55 7.81 -19.20
N GLY A 11 -7.58 6.55 -18.74
CA GLY A 11 -8.66 5.59 -19.00
C GLY A 11 -8.47 4.28 -18.26
N TYR A 12 -7.22 3.84 -18.12
CA TYR A 12 -6.85 2.59 -17.47
C TYR A 12 -6.03 2.90 -16.21
N THR A 13 -6.55 2.58 -15.03
CA THR A 13 -5.77 2.61 -13.79
C THR A 13 -4.48 1.82 -14.00
N ASN A 14 -3.31 2.41 -13.65
CA ASN A 14 -2.03 1.71 -13.65
C ASN A 14 -2.20 0.32 -13.02
N LYS A 15 -1.92 -0.75 -13.77
CA LYS A 15 -2.13 -2.14 -13.33
C LYS A 15 -1.50 -2.38 -11.95
N SER A 16 -0.34 -1.77 -11.69
CA SER A 16 0.35 -1.81 -10.41
C SER A 16 -0.46 -1.20 -9.24
N LEU A 17 -1.14 -0.07 -9.44
CA LEU A 17 -1.99 0.57 -8.44
C LEU A 17 -3.26 -0.25 -8.19
N LEU A 18 -3.86 -0.81 -9.25
CA LEU A 18 -5.00 -1.72 -9.11
C LEU A 18 -4.61 -2.97 -8.29
N THR A 19 -3.46 -3.57 -8.59
CA THR A 19 -2.93 -4.69 -7.82
C THR A 19 -2.68 -4.31 -6.37
N LEU A 20 -2.13 -3.13 -6.12
CA LEU A 20 -1.89 -2.63 -4.76
C LEU A 20 -3.20 -2.45 -3.97
N SER A 21 -4.27 -1.96 -4.59
CA SER A 21 -5.61 -1.95 -3.97
C SER A 21 -6.11 -3.34 -3.61
N ARG A 22 -5.87 -4.35 -4.46
CA ARG A 22 -6.23 -5.76 -4.18
C ARG A 22 -5.42 -6.30 -2.99
N VAL A 23 -4.14 -5.94 -2.90
CA VAL A 23 -3.29 -6.24 -1.75
C VAL A 23 -3.86 -5.63 -0.47
N PHE A 24 -4.24 -4.35 -0.48
CA PHE A 24 -4.86 -3.71 0.70
C PHE A 24 -6.15 -4.42 1.14
N LYS A 25 -7.02 -4.75 0.18
CA LYS A 25 -8.27 -5.47 0.46
C LYS A 25 -7.99 -6.86 1.07
N ALA A 26 -7.05 -7.62 0.53
CA ALA A 26 -6.65 -8.93 1.05
C ALA A 26 -6.04 -8.83 2.47
N LEU A 27 -5.17 -7.85 2.71
CA LEU A 27 -4.58 -7.60 4.03
C LEU A 27 -5.64 -7.23 5.06
N ARG A 28 -6.64 -6.42 4.69
CA ARG A 28 -7.77 -6.11 5.57
C ARG A 28 -8.56 -7.35 5.96
N TYR A 29 -8.90 -8.22 5.00
CA TYR A 29 -9.61 -9.47 5.30
C TYR A 29 -8.80 -10.41 6.20
N ARG A 30 -7.49 -10.53 5.94
CA ARG A 30 -6.59 -11.34 6.77
C ARG A 30 -6.59 -10.87 8.23
N ASN A 31 -6.57 -9.55 8.47
CA ASN A 31 -6.62 -8.97 9.81
C ASN A 31 -7.97 -9.20 10.52
N HIS A 32 -9.09 -9.15 9.80
CA HIS A 32 -10.40 -9.46 10.38
C HIS A 32 -10.57 -10.94 10.69
N SER A 33 -10.04 -11.84 9.85
CA SER A 33 -10.11 -13.28 10.07
C SER A 33 -9.34 -13.72 11.31
N PHE A 34 -8.20 -13.08 11.62
CA PHE A 34 -7.40 -13.42 12.80
C PHE A 34 -8.07 -13.06 14.14
N LYS A 35 -9.00 -12.10 14.16
CA LYS A 35 -9.78 -11.74 15.37
C LYS A 35 -10.93 -12.70 15.65
N SER A 36 -11.40 -13.45 14.66
CA SER A 36 -12.38 -14.51 14.84
C SER A 36 -11.61 -15.79 15.19
N ASN A 37 -11.83 -16.35 16.38
CA ASN A 37 -11.13 -17.53 16.90
C ASN A 37 -11.47 -18.85 16.15
N SER A 38 -11.85 -18.74 14.88
CA SER A 38 -12.22 -19.86 14.02
C SER A 38 -10.95 -20.44 13.42
N GLN A 39 -10.47 -21.53 14.02
CA GLN A 39 -9.38 -22.37 13.52
C GLN A 39 -9.78 -23.09 12.21
N ASN A 40 -9.92 -22.33 11.13
CA ASN A 40 -9.95 -22.89 9.79
C ASN A 40 -8.83 -22.20 9.00
N ASP A 41 -7.84 -22.99 8.58
CA ASP A 41 -6.56 -22.63 7.93
C ASP A 41 -6.70 -21.98 6.54
N ASN A 42 -7.65 -21.07 6.36
CA ASN A 42 -7.78 -20.28 5.14
C ASN A 42 -6.84 -19.07 5.22
N VAL A 43 -5.54 -19.32 5.01
CA VAL A 43 -4.54 -18.25 4.85
C VAL A 43 -4.93 -17.42 3.63
N VAL A 44 -5.53 -16.25 3.86
CA VAL A 44 -5.90 -15.32 2.78
C VAL A 44 -4.66 -14.98 1.95
N HIS A 45 -4.62 -15.48 0.73
CA HIS A 45 -3.52 -15.21 -0.21
C HIS A 45 -3.50 -13.73 -0.59
N VAL A 46 -2.36 -13.07 -0.35
CA VAL A 46 -2.16 -11.65 -0.69
C VAL A 46 -1.35 -11.56 -2.00
N PRO A 47 -1.87 -10.92 -3.06
CA PRO A 47 -1.30 -10.95 -4.41
C PRO A 47 -0.08 -10.02 -4.59
N PHE A 48 0.97 -10.18 -3.78
CA PHE A 48 2.18 -9.35 -3.91
C PHE A 48 2.92 -9.57 -5.23
N ARG A 49 2.76 -10.73 -5.87
CA ARG A 49 3.48 -11.12 -7.10
C ARG A 49 2.84 -10.63 -8.39
N ASP A 50 1.61 -10.13 -8.32
CA ASP A 50 0.83 -9.73 -9.50
C ASP A 50 1.36 -8.45 -10.17
N SER A 51 2.28 -7.73 -9.51
CA SER A 51 3.01 -6.60 -10.10
C SER A 51 4.41 -6.45 -9.49
N LYS A 52 5.36 -5.87 -10.25
CA LYS A 52 6.70 -5.54 -9.76
C LYS A 52 6.65 -4.58 -8.56
N LEU A 53 5.74 -3.60 -8.59
CA LEU A 53 5.54 -2.63 -7.52
C LEU A 53 5.15 -3.31 -6.21
N THR A 54 4.13 -4.17 -6.24
CA THR A 54 3.66 -4.89 -5.04
C THR A 54 4.68 -5.89 -4.53
N HIS A 55 5.53 -6.43 -5.40
CA HIS A 55 6.62 -7.29 -4.98
C HIS A 55 7.65 -6.49 -4.17
N LEU A 56 8.08 -5.34 -4.69
CA LEU A 56 9.02 -4.45 -4.01
C LEU A 56 8.47 -3.92 -2.68
N LEU A 57 7.17 -3.63 -2.61
CA LEU A 57 6.51 -3.13 -1.40
C LEU A 57 6.18 -4.21 -0.37
N LYS A 58 6.33 -5.50 -0.71
CA LYS A 58 5.99 -6.62 0.19
C LYS A 58 6.59 -6.48 1.60
N PRO A 59 7.88 -6.15 1.80
CA PRO A 59 8.44 -6.02 3.15
C PRO A 59 7.76 -4.90 3.95
N CYS A 60 7.40 -3.80 3.29
CA CYS A 60 6.73 -2.67 3.94
C CYS A 60 5.29 -2.99 4.33
N LEU A 61 4.61 -3.82 3.53
CA LEU A 61 3.19 -4.17 3.71
C LEU A 61 2.98 -5.49 4.47
N ASN A 62 4.05 -6.13 4.94
CA ASN A 62 4.02 -7.37 5.71
C ASN A 62 4.53 -7.18 7.14
N GLY A 63 4.51 -5.94 7.65
CA GLY A 63 4.87 -5.61 9.03
C GLY A 63 6.37 -5.52 9.33
N GLN A 64 7.22 -5.54 8.30
CA GLN A 64 8.68 -5.45 8.49
C GLN A 64 9.22 -4.02 8.35
N ALA A 65 8.37 -3.06 7.98
CA ALA A 65 8.74 -1.64 7.92
C ALA A 65 7.53 -0.73 8.17
N LYS A 66 7.80 0.56 8.35
CA LYS A 66 6.78 1.61 8.33
C LYS A 66 6.41 1.92 6.87
N PHE A 67 5.12 2.12 6.61
CA PHE A 67 4.60 2.49 5.30
C PHE A 67 3.87 3.83 5.38
N ILE A 68 4.25 4.78 4.53
CA ILE A 68 3.62 6.11 4.42
C ILE A 68 3.18 6.27 2.97
N LEU A 69 1.93 6.70 2.78
CA LEU A 69 1.37 7.01 1.49
C LEU A 69 1.05 8.50 1.42
N ILE A 70 1.67 9.21 0.49
CA ILE A 70 1.39 10.62 0.20
C ILE A 70 0.52 10.66 -1.05
N ILE A 71 -0.61 11.37 -0.95
CA ILE A 71 -1.59 11.49 -2.04
C ILE A 71 -1.66 12.95 -2.47
N THR A 72 -1.40 13.18 -3.74
CA THR A 72 -1.51 14.49 -4.39
C THR A 72 -2.83 14.57 -5.14
N ILE A 73 -3.60 15.62 -4.90
CA ILE A 73 -4.87 15.89 -5.59
C ILE A 73 -4.76 17.16 -6.43
N SER A 74 -5.61 17.26 -7.44
CA SER A 74 -5.79 18.45 -8.26
C SER A 74 -7.16 19.06 -8.02
N ASP A 75 -7.23 20.39 -8.00
CA ASP A 75 -8.46 21.20 -7.93
C ASP A 75 -9.00 21.59 -9.33
N GLU A 76 -8.38 21.07 -10.38
CA GLU A 76 -8.82 21.32 -11.75
C GLU A 76 -10.10 20.51 -12.07
N PRO A 77 -11.14 21.12 -12.67
CA PRO A 77 -12.46 20.51 -12.82
C PRO A 77 -12.46 19.21 -13.66
N ASN A 78 -11.60 19.10 -14.66
CA ASN A 78 -11.46 17.88 -15.47
C ASN A 78 -10.74 16.74 -14.72
N LEU A 79 -10.04 17.04 -13.62
CA LEU A 79 -9.28 16.10 -12.79
C LEU A 79 -9.96 15.73 -11.47
N ILE A 80 -11.17 16.23 -11.18
CA ILE A 80 -11.92 15.92 -9.96
C ILE A 80 -12.12 14.40 -9.79
N TYR A 81 -12.53 13.68 -10.83
CA TYR A 81 -12.76 12.24 -10.74
C TYR A 81 -11.48 11.43 -10.43
N PRO A 82 -10.34 11.65 -11.12
CA PRO A 82 -9.04 11.13 -10.71
C PRO A 82 -8.66 11.47 -9.26
N SER A 83 -8.85 12.72 -8.82
CA SER A 83 -8.58 13.15 -7.44
C SER A 83 -9.41 12.35 -6.43
N ILE A 84 -10.70 12.16 -6.69
CA ILE A 84 -11.58 11.31 -5.85
C ILE A 84 -11.11 9.86 -5.83
N LYS A 85 -10.68 9.31 -6.97
CA LYS A 85 -10.14 7.93 -7.03
C LYS A 85 -8.86 7.80 -6.19
N ALA A 86 -7.97 8.79 -6.24
CA ALA A 86 -6.76 8.84 -5.41
C ALA A 86 -7.09 8.91 -3.91
N LEU A 87 -8.06 9.74 -3.52
CA LEU A 87 -8.53 9.81 -2.13
C LEU A 87 -9.13 8.47 -1.65
N LYS A 88 -9.98 7.82 -2.47
CA LYS A 88 -10.52 6.49 -2.16
C LYS A 88 -9.44 5.43 -2.01
N PHE A 89 -8.39 5.50 -2.83
CA PHE A 89 -7.22 4.64 -2.72
C PHE A 89 -6.51 4.84 -1.37
N GLY A 90 -6.31 6.10 -0.95
CA GLY A 90 -5.76 6.43 0.37
C GLY A 90 -6.59 5.89 1.53
N GLN A 91 -7.91 6.05 1.45
CA GLN A 91 -8.81 5.53 2.46
C GLN A 91 -8.67 4.00 2.61
N GLN A 92 -8.48 3.26 1.51
CA GLN A 92 -8.21 1.82 1.58
C GLN A 92 -6.88 1.50 2.27
N ALA A 93 -5.83 2.28 1.98
CA ALA A 93 -4.53 2.13 2.62
C ALA A 93 -4.56 2.41 4.13
N MET A 94 -5.42 3.31 4.60
CA MET A 94 -5.57 3.61 6.03
C MET A 94 -6.29 2.50 6.81
N GLN A 95 -7.04 1.62 6.13
CA GLN A 95 -7.82 0.56 6.77
C GLN A 95 -7.05 -0.74 6.99
N ILE A 96 -5.81 -0.83 6.52
CA ILE A 96 -4.96 -2.00 6.76
C ILE A 96 -4.16 -1.83 8.05
N SER A 97 -4.05 -2.91 8.83
CA SER A 97 -3.13 -2.99 9.95
C SER A 97 -1.93 -3.82 9.54
N LEU A 98 -0.74 -3.22 9.60
CA LEU A 98 0.52 -3.86 9.21
C LEU A 98 1.23 -4.56 10.39
N GLY A 99 0.72 -4.40 11.61
CA GLY A 99 1.40 -4.86 12.83
C GLY A 99 2.55 -3.94 13.24
N GLN A 100 3.30 -4.35 14.28
CA GLN A 100 4.42 -3.56 14.78
C GLN A 100 5.65 -3.77 13.90
N ALA A 101 6.15 -2.68 13.29
CA ALA A 101 7.43 -2.70 12.61
C ALA A 101 8.55 -2.97 13.64
N PRO A 102 9.53 -3.83 13.31
CA PRO A 102 10.68 -4.05 14.18
C PRO A 102 11.40 -2.71 14.45
N PRO A 103 11.90 -2.49 15.68
CA PRO A 103 12.61 -1.26 16.00
C PRO A 103 13.81 -1.12 15.07
N THR A 104 13.92 0.06 14.44
CA THR A 104 15.08 0.38 13.60
C THR A 104 16.33 0.27 14.45
N LYS A 105 17.15 -0.75 14.19
CA LYS A 105 18.48 -0.85 14.81
C LYS A 105 19.29 0.32 14.28
N SER A 106 19.45 1.36 15.10
CA SER A 106 20.34 2.46 14.76
C SER A 106 21.72 1.87 14.48
N ILE A 107 22.33 2.26 13.36
CA ILE A 107 23.71 1.88 13.03
C ILE A 107 24.60 2.11 14.25
N LEU A 108 24.38 3.23 14.96
CA LEU A 108 25.12 3.59 16.18
C LEU A 108 25.02 2.52 17.28
N THR A 109 23.85 1.91 17.49
CA THR A 109 23.68 0.86 18.51
C THR A 109 24.33 -0.48 18.14
N THR A 110 24.53 -0.74 16.85
CA THR A 110 25.10 -1.99 16.36
C THR A 110 26.62 -2.00 16.48
N TRP A 111 27.26 -0.83 16.36
CA TRP A 111 28.70 -0.66 16.58
C TRP A 111 29.07 -0.61 18.06
N TYR A 112 28.23 0.00 18.92
CA TYR A 112 28.57 0.19 20.33
C TYR A 112 28.45 -1.09 21.18
N ARG A 113 27.61 -2.05 20.78
CA ARG A 113 27.42 -3.32 21.51
C ARG A 113 28.53 -4.36 21.27
N LYS A 114 29.50 -4.05 20.39
CA LYS A 114 30.60 -4.95 20.00
C LYS A 114 31.95 -4.55 20.61
N ARG A 115 31.97 -3.71 21.65
CA ARG A 115 33.13 -3.45 22.50
C ARG A 115 32.83 -3.86 23.93
#